data_AF-L8GHB9-F1
#
_entry.id   AF-L8GHB9-F1
#
_cell.length_a   1.000
_cell.length_b   1.000
_cell.length_c   1.000
_cell.angle_alpha   90.00
_cell.angle_beta   90.00
_cell.angle_gamma   90.00
#
_symmetry.space_group_name_H-M   'P 1'
#
loop_
_entity.id
_entity.type
_entity.pdbx_description
1 polymer ?
#
loop_
_entity_poly.entity_id
_entity_poly.type
_entity_poly.pdbx_seq_one_letter_code
_entity_poly.pdbx_strand_id
1 'polypeptide(L)'
;MGLAASKQDYPSYLRALVEREIAPDDDQFWDAFWSMPGSVEDIFNSVKPDDVRHMKQQHPRNLAILLNKVVKRMRQVVGSGSKNTASDYKAALNCVRLVTRLLPFITEDQSDDFLEAVFWRSELPVTAAAPAPAENSTSADAAAAEAPAESSAAQPQSGDNQPTTDAVAAVEPAATSQSPTYEPAAGVLADALLFKGEDPTDPLAIRLLNAIVNLLFYPNFTVSPLNQVPAESAETFPLEHVWEPGVGVQDTLPTAAHMHSNRTEVLRCFLVLFSEALYRTPEETGKYVNKWLDIVACNTSYHSLAIFYSLLNTALSYDPVGWGMPYNHVIFTDSREGLADTSLQVLAVLLNHEPSTLIMRPGGARNIFVEYLKTVDQVREYEWIYEAMHQLLSNPIRAHNTYLPNSTKQVSCHQEVLMLFWKLIQENQGFFRWLLTKGDVTKVLDPILHYLHEGRKDITQRGLILLGTFALLHLSSKREFGVQLNKPFVRRVTIDLPTFTGNYADYLIL
;
A
#
# COMPACT_ATOMS: atom_id res chain seq x y z
N MET A 1 -26.78 -33.94 -26.00
CA MET A 1 -25.48 -33.24 -26.19
C MET A 1 -25.68 -31.79 -25.83
N GLY A 2 -24.77 -31.21 -25.04
CA GLY A 2 -24.71 -29.77 -24.75
C GLY A 2 -25.18 -29.40 -23.34
N LEU A 3 -24.24 -29.26 -22.41
CA LEU A 3 -24.19 -28.35 -21.24
C LEU A 3 -23.16 -28.88 -20.23
N ALA A 4 -21.89 -28.87 -20.62
CA ALA A 4 -20.76 -29.13 -19.72
C ALA A 4 -19.49 -28.46 -20.26
N ALA A 5 -19.54 -27.15 -20.50
CA ALA A 5 -18.31 -26.35 -20.54
C ALA A 5 -18.02 -25.98 -19.08
N SER A 6 -17.11 -26.76 -18.48
CA SER A 6 -16.62 -26.63 -17.12
C SER A 6 -16.23 -25.20 -16.79
N LYS A 7 -16.85 -24.59 -15.77
CA LYS A 7 -16.32 -23.37 -15.13
C LYS A 7 -14.97 -23.75 -14.51
N GLN A 8 -13.87 -23.28 -15.09
CA GLN A 8 -12.56 -23.33 -14.45
C GLN A 8 -12.55 -22.34 -13.28
N ASP A 9 -12.16 -22.77 -12.09
CA ASP A 9 -12.11 -21.92 -10.89
C ASP A 9 -10.96 -20.91 -10.99
N TYR A 10 -11.14 -19.66 -10.53
CA TYR A 10 -10.11 -18.60 -10.55
C TYR A 10 -8.68 -19.04 -10.13
N PRO A 11 -8.49 -19.89 -9.10
CA PRO A 11 -7.19 -20.46 -8.75
C PRO A 11 -6.47 -21.20 -9.89
N SER A 12 -7.19 -21.82 -10.84
CA SER A 12 -6.54 -22.54 -11.94
C SER A 12 -5.84 -21.60 -12.92
N TYR A 13 -6.38 -20.39 -13.14
CA TYR A 13 -5.73 -19.40 -14.00
C TYR A 13 -4.48 -18.81 -13.33
N LEU A 14 -4.52 -18.60 -12.01
CA LEU A 14 -3.34 -18.20 -11.25
C LEU A 14 -2.26 -19.29 -11.28
N ARG A 15 -2.66 -20.56 -11.08
CA ARG A 15 -1.73 -21.69 -11.22
C ARG A 15 -1.13 -21.77 -12.63
N ALA A 16 -1.92 -21.52 -13.67
CA ALA A 16 -1.41 -21.49 -15.04
C ALA A 16 -0.33 -20.41 -15.25
N LEU A 17 -0.44 -19.24 -14.59
CA LEU A 17 0.61 -18.20 -14.63
C LEU A 17 1.90 -18.63 -13.93
N VAL A 18 1.80 -19.55 -12.96
CA VAL A 18 2.91 -20.10 -12.17
C VAL A 18 3.57 -21.29 -12.87
N GLU A 19 2.83 -22.08 -13.64
CA GLU A 19 3.30 -23.35 -14.22
C GLU A 19 3.75 -23.27 -15.68
N ARG A 20 3.27 -22.28 -16.45
CA ARG A 20 3.57 -22.17 -17.89
C ARG A 20 3.61 -20.73 -18.38
N GLU A 21 4.33 -20.49 -19.47
CA GLU A 21 4.29 -19.18 -20.15
C GLU A 21 2.90 -18.91 -20.72
N ILE A 22 2.39 -17.69 -20.49
CA ILE A 22 1.11 -17.22 -21.01
C ILE A 22 1.37 -16.06 -21.97
N ALA A 23 0.85 -16.17 -23.20
CA ALA A 23 1.03 -15.14 -24.21
C ALA A 23 0.29 -13.84 -23.82
N PRO A 24 0.89 -12.65 -24.03
CA PRO A 24 0.22 -11.38 -23.79
C PRO A 24 -1.07 -11.19 -24.62
N ASP A 25 -1.14 -11.82 -25.79
CA ASP A 25 -2.22 -11.75 -26.76
C ASP A 25 -3.22 -12.93 -26.68
N ASP A 26 -3.13 -13.77 -25.64
CA ASP A 26 -4.14 -14.81 -25.35
C ASP A 26 -5.42 -14.19 -24.76
N ASP A 27 -6.20 -13.51 -25.59
CA ASP A 27 -7.44 -12.82 -25.18
C ASP A 27 -8.43 -13.77 -24.50
N GLN A 28 -8.47 -15.04 -24.92
CA GLN A 28 -9.34 -16.05 -24.31
C GLN A 28 -8.97 -16.31 -22.84
N PHE A 29 -7.68 -16.46 -22.55
CA PHE A 29 -7.19 -16.60 -21.19
C PHE A 29 -7.48 -15.34 -20.35
N TRP A 30 -7.15 -14.17 -20.87
CA TRP A 30 -7.24 -12.92 -20.11
C TRP A 30 -8.70 -12.52 -19.85
N ASP A 31 -9.60 -12.63 -20.82
CA ASP A 31 -11.02 -12.34 -20.61
C ASP A 31 -11.64 -13.25 -19.55
N ALA A 32 -11.27 -14.53 -19.54
CA ALA A 32 -11.71 -15.47 -18.52
C ALA A 32 -11.12 -15.11 -17.14
N PHE A 33 -9.84 -14.76 -17.06
CA PHE A 33 -9.16 -14.34 -15.82
C PHE A 33 -9.87 -13.16 -15.14
N TRP A 34 -10.30 -12.15 -15.90
CA TRP A 34 -10.94 -10.95 -15.34
C TRP A 34 -12.36 -11.18 -14.83
N SER A 35 -13.04 -12.22 -15.32
CA SER A 35 -14.44 -12.48 -14.99
C SER A 35 -14.67 -13.06 -13.58
N MET A 36 -13.61 -13.43 -12.85
CA MET A 36 -13.72 -14.49 -11.84
C MET A 36 -13.12 -14.27 -10.43
N PRO A 37 -12.80 -13.04 -9.94
CA PRO A 37 -12.87 -12.82 -8.49
C PRO A 37 -14.24 -12.25 -8.09
N GLY A 38 -14.99 -13.04 -7.32
CA GLY A 38 -16.28 -12.66 -6.76
C GLY A 38 -16.15 -11.62 -5.65
N SER A 39 -15.09 -11.75 -4.83
CA SER A 39 -14.82 -11.00 -3.62
C SER A 39 -13.31 -10.72 -3.40
N VAL A 40 -12.99 -9.94 -2.37
CA VAL A 40 -11.60 -9.75 -1.92
C VAL A 40 -11.01 -11.05 -1.33
N GLU A 41 -11.83 -11.84 -0.65
CA GLU A 41 -11.42 -13.12 -0.06
C GLU A 41 -10.99 -14.10 -1.15
N ASP A 42 -11.69 -14.14 -2.27
CA ASP A 42 -11.32 -14.98 -3.41
C ASP A 42 -9.92 -14.66 -3.90
N ILE A 43 -9.58 -13.36 -3.99
CA ILE A 43 -8.24 -12.93 -4.42
C ILE A 43 -7.19 -13.33 -3.38
N PHE A 44 -7.41 -13.03 -2.10
CA PHE A 44 -6.41 -13.25 -1.06
C PHE A 44 -6.19 -14.74 -0.74
N ASN A 45 -7.21 -15.57 -0.91
CA ASN A 45 -7.12 -17.03 -0.77
C ASN A 45 -6.47 -17.69 -1.99
N SER A 46 -6.67 -17.14 -3.20
CA SER A 46 -6.14 -17.71 -4.44
C SER A 46 -4.71 -17.26 -4.73
N VAL A 47 -4.36 -16.00 -4.42
CA VAL A 47 -3.01 -15.46 -4.62
C VAL A 47 -2.18 -15.73 -3.35
N LYS A 48 -1.44 -16.84 -3.35
CA LYS A 48 -0.58 -17.24 -2.23
C LYS A 48 0.81 -16.61 -2.35
N PRO A 49 1.46 -16.27 -1.23
CA PRO A 49 2.81 -15.68 -1.23
C PRO A 49 3.83 -16.51 -2.02
N ASP A 50 3.85 -17.82 -1.80
CA ASP A 50 4.83 -18.71 -2.43
C ASP A 50 4.63 -18.83 -3.94
N ASP A 51 3.38 -18.76 -4.41
CA ASP A 51 3.05 -18.76 -5.84
C ASP A 51 3.60 -17.48 -6.51
N VAL A 52 3.51 -16.32 -5.85
CA VAL A 52 4.04 -15.05 -6.37
C VAL A 52 5.57 -15.09 -6.42
N ARG A 53 6.23 -15.59 -5.36
CA ARG A 53 7.69 -15.77 -5.33
C ARG A 53 8.17 -16.72 -6.41
N HIS A 54 7.49 -17.85 -6.57
CA HIS A 54 7.81 -18.84 -7.60
C HIS A 54 7.62 -18.27 -9.00
N MET A 55 6.52 -17.55 -9.25
CA MET A 55 6.27 -16.87 -10.52
C MET A 55 7.35 -15.83 -10.81
N LYS A 56 7.76 -15.04 -9.81
CA LYS A 56 8.85 -14.06 -9.93
C LYS A 56 10.19 -14.71 -10.31
N GLN A 57 10.47 -15.91 -9.81
CA GLN A 57 11.73 -16.62 -10.09
C GLN A 57 11.71 -17.39 -11.41
N GLN A 58 10.65 -18.17 -11.67
CA GLN A 58 10.58 -19.10 -12.80
C GLN A 58 9.93 -18.49 -14.04
N HIS A 59 8.96 -17.59 -13.86
CA HIS A 59 8.22 -16.96 -14.95
C HIS A 59 8.07 -15.44 -14.74
N PRO A 60 9.17 -14.68 -14.53
CA PRO A 60 9.10 -13.24 -14.23
C PRO A 60 8.37 -12.45 -15.33
N ARG A 61 8.47 -12.90 -16.58
CA ARG A 61 7.75 -12.33 -17.71
C ARG A 61 6.23 -12.40 -17.56
N ASN A 62 5.68 -13.51 -17.07
CA ASN A 62 4.24 -13.65 -16.81
C ASN A 62 3.77 -12.66 -15.75
N LEU A 63 4.54 -12.51 -14.66
CA LEU A 63 4.23 -11.55 -13.61
C LEU A 63 4.25 -10.12 -14.14
N ALA A 64 5.23 -9.76 -14.96
CA ALA A 64 5.31 -8.43 -15.59
C ALA A 64 4.14 -8.18 -16.56
N ILE A 65 3.72 -9.17 -17.35
CA ILE A 65 2.54 -9.08 -18.24
C ILE A 65 1.27 -8.89 -17.41
N LEU A 66 1.09 -9.67 -16.34
CA LEU A 66 -0.05 -9.55 -15.44
C LEU A 66 -0.13 -8.13 -14.87
N LEU A 67 0.97 -7.59 -14.35
CA LEU A 67 1.01 -6.22 -13.79
C LEU A 67 0.67 -5.17 -14.84
N ASN A 68 1.24 -5.27 -16.06
CA ASN A 68 0.90 -4.37 -17.16
C ASN A 68 -0.59 -4.42 -17.52
N LYS A 69 -1.17 -5.62 -17.62
CA LYS A 69 -2.61 -5.80 -17.93
C LYS A 69 -3.51 -5.30 -16.82
N VAL A 70 -3.14 -5.50 -15.54
CA VAL A 70 -3.84 -4.93 -14.39
C VAL A 70 -3.89 -3.40 -14.48
N VAL A 71 -2.75 -2.76 -14.76
CA VAL A 71 -2.69 -1.29 -14.93
C VAL A 71 -3.50 -0.83 -16.15
N LYS A 72 -3.34 -1.49 -17.30
CA LYS A 72 -4.11 -1.18 -18.52
C LYS A 72 -5.61 -1.26 -18.26
N ARG A 73 -6.08 -2.27 -17.51
CA ARG A 73 -7.49 -2.44 -17.18
C ARG A 73 -8.02 -1.34 -16.26
N MET A 74 -7.28 -0.94 -15.23
CA MET A 74 -7.66 0.22 -14.41
C MET A 74 -7.82 1.49 -15.26
N ARG A 75 -6.84 1.74 -16.14
CA ARG A 75 -6.82 2.90 -17.02
C ARG A 75 -7.94 2.85 -18.07
N GLN A 76 -8.32 1.66 -18.54
CA GLN A 76 -9.47 1.48 -19.43
C GLN A 76 -10.77 1.94 -18.78
N VAL A 77 -10.98 1.60 -17.50
CA VAL A 77 -12.16 2.04 -16.75
C VAL A 77 -12.14 3.55 -16.57
N VAL A 78 -10.99 4.12 -16.17
CA VAL A 78 -10.84 5.58 -16.04
C VAL A 78 -11.16 6.30 -17.37
N GLY A 79 -10.64 5.80 -18.49
CA GLY A 79 -10.83 6.40 -19.82
C GLY A 79 -12.21 6.19 -20.46
N SER A 80 -12.99 5.21 -20.00
CA SER A 80 -14.31 4.89 -20.60
C SER A 80 -15.42 5.87 -20.19
N GLY A 81 -15.20 6.67 -19.14
CA GLY A 81 -16.14 7.70 -18.69
C GLY A 81 -17.50 7.14 -18.31
N SER A 82 -18.57 7.75 -18.84
CA SER A 82 -19.96 7.36 -18.58
C SER A 82 -20.37 6.01 -19.20
N LYS A 83 -19.50 5.36 -19.98
CA LYS A 83 -19.79 4.06 -20.62
C LYS A 83 -19.55 2.86 -19.70
N ASN A 84 -18.97 3.08 -18.53
CA ASN A 84 -18.64 2.01 -17.59
C ASN A 84 -19.90 1.33 -17.04
N THR A 85 -19.83 0.00 -16.95
CA THR A 85 -20.85 -0.83 -16.31
C THR A 85 -20.45 -1.20 -14.87
N ALA A 86 -21.38 -1.77 -14.11
CA ALA A 86 -21.06 -2.33 -12.78
C ALA A 86 -19.96 -3.40 -12.83
N SER A 87 -19.86 -4.15 -13.93
CA SER A 87 -18.81 -5.14 -14.14
C SER A 87 -17.44 -4.47 -14.34
N ASP A 88 -17.40 -3.32 -15.00
CA ASP A 88 -16.15 -2.57 -15.22
C ASP A 88 -15.63 -2.01 -13.90
N TYR A 89 -16.51 -1.43 -13.08
CA TYR A 89 -16.16 -0.99 -11.73
C TYR A 89 -15.65 -2.13 -10.85
N LYS A 90 -16.30 -3.30 -10.91
CA LYS A 90 -15.83 -4.50 -10.21
C LYS A 90 -14.46 -4.95 -10.70
N ALA A 91 -14.22 -4.92 -12.02
CA ALA A 91 -12.93 -5.28 -12.60
C ALA A 91 -11.82 -4.32 -12.14
N ALA A 92 -12.07 -3.00 -12.13
CA ALA A 92 -11.12 -2.01 -11.60
C ALA A 92 -10.80 -2.26 -10.12
N LEU A 93 -11.82 -2.51 -9.30
CA LEU A 93 -11.63 -2.82 -7.88
C LEU A 93 -10.79 -4.09 -7.67
N ASN A 94 -11.05 -5.14 -8.46
CA ASN A 94 -10.25 -6.37 -8.41
C ASN A 94 -8.81 -6.14 -8.86
N CYS A 95 -8.57 -5.27 -9.84
CA CYS A 95 -7.22 -4.85 -10.22
C CYS A 95 -6.50 -4.17 -9.04
N VAL A 96 -7.18 -3.29 -8.30
CA VAL A 96 -6.61 -2.60 -7.12
C VAL A 96 -6.22 -3.61 -6.05
N ARG A 97 -7.09 -4.59 -5.79
CA ARG A 97 -6.84 -5.69 -4.86
C ARG A 97 -5.68 -6.58 -5.27
N LEU A 98 -5.55 -6.88 -6.57
CA LEU A 98 -4.42 -7.65 -7.09
C LEU A 98 -3.10 -6.92 -6.87
N VAL A 99 -3.01 -5.62 -7.19
CA VAL A 99 -1.80 -4.84 -6.89
C VAL A 99 -1.49 -4.87 -5.40
N THR A 100 -2.50 -4.61 -4.56
CA THR A 100 -2.38 -4.62 -3.09
C THR A 100 -1.84 -5.97 -2.58
N ARG A 101 -2.23 -7.08 -3.21
CA ARG A 101 -1.82 -8.44 -2.81
C ARG A 101 -0.46 -8.86 -3.37
N LEU A 102 -0.14 -8.47 -4.61
CA LEU A 102 1.10 -8.89 -5.29
C LEU A 102 2.31 -8.09 -4.83
N LEU A 103 2.15 -6.78 -4.66
CA LEU A 103 3.28 -5.86 -4.51
C LEU A 103 4.16 -6.14 -3.27
N PRO A 104 3.63 -6.50 -2.09
CA PRO A 104 4.45 -6.85 -0.91
C PRO A 104 5.50 -7.93 -1.20
N PHE A 105 5.12 -8.96 -1.96
CA PHE A 105 6.00 -10.08 -2.32
C PHE A 105 6.94 -9.75 -3.49
N ILE A 106 6.63 -8.71 -4.25
CA ILE A 106 7.56 -8.19 -5.26
C ILE A 106 8.65 -7.36 -4.57
N THR A 107 8.27 -6.56 -3.57
CA THR A 107 9.14 -5.61 -2.85
C THR A 107 9.95 -6.23 -1.70
N GLU A 108 9.69 -7.47 -1.29
CA GLU A 108 10.31 -8.06 -0.08
C GLU A 108 11.81 -8.34 -0.23
N ASP A 109 12.29 -8.64 -1.45
CA ASP A 109 13.70 -8.92 -1.74
C ASP A 109 14.39 -7.69 -2.34
N GLN A 110 15.28 -7.07 -1.55
CA GLN A 110 16.00 -5.85 -1.95
C GLN A 110 17.16 -6.09 -2.90
N SER A 111 17.59 -7.34 -3.08
CA SER A 111 18.67 -7.69 -4.00
C SER A 111 18.20 -7.80 -5.45
N ASP A 112 16.89 -7.92 -5.63
CA ASP A 112 16.27 -8.14 -6.92
C ASP A 112 15.86 -6.82 -7.60
N ASP A 113 16.13 -6.75 -8.90
CA ASP A 113 15.92 -5.57 -9.75
C ASP A 113 14.56 -5.62 -10.47
N PHE A 114 13.72 -6.64 -10.24
CA PHE A 114 12.43 -6.80 -10.93
C PHE A 114 11.54 -5.57 -10.81
N LEU A 115 11.42 -5.01 -9.60
CA LEU A 115 10.56 -3.84 -9.37
C LEU A 115 11.06 -2.64 -10.18
N GLU A 116 12.37 -2.40 -10.15
CA GLU A 116 13.01 -1.32 -10.90
C GLU A 116 12.89 -1.49 -12.41
N ALA A 117 13.20 -2.69 -12.91
CA ALA A 117 13.05 -3.06 -14.31
C ALA A 117 11.60 -2.86 -14.80
N VAL A 118 10.64 -3.48 -14.13
CA VAL A 118 9.24 -3.54 -14.62
C VAL A 118 8.50 -2.22 -14.38
N PHE A 119 8.60 -1.64 -13.18
CA PHE A 119 7.80 -0.46 -12.84
C PHE A 119 8.45 0.85 -13.29
N TRP A 120 9.76 1.00 -13.11
CA TRP A 120 10.43 2.28 -13.36
C TRP A 120 11.08 2.38 -14.73
N ARG A 121 11.59 1.26 -15.28
CA ARG A 121 12.20 1.21 -16.62
C ARG A 121 11.28 0.66 -17.71
N SER A 122 10.09 0.15 -17.34
CA SER A 122 9.13 -0.49 -18.26
C SER A 122 9.71 -1.65 -19.07
N GLU A 123 10.69 -2.36 -18.49
CA GLU A 123 11.36 -3.50 -19.09
C GLU A 123 10.59 -4.79 -18.78
N LEU A 124 10.48 -5.69 -19.76
CA LEU A 124 10.00 -7.04 -19.51
C LEU A 124 11.17 -7.96 -19.23
N PRO A 125 11.17 -8.68 -18.09
CA PRO A 125 12.20 -9.67 -17.80
C PRO A 125 12.26 -10.75 -18.87
N VAL A 126 13.47 -11.14 -19.26
CA VAL A 126 13.70 -12.27 -20.16
C VAL A 126 13.48 -13.55 -19.37
N THR A 127 12.72 -14.52 -19.92
CA THR A 127 12.59 -15.84 -19.28
C THR A 127 13.97 -16.49 -19.25
N ALA A 128 14.43 -16.90 -18.06
CA ALA A 128 15.72 -17.58 -17.94
C ALA A 128 15.71 -18.84 -18.82
N ALA A 129 16.60 -18.90 -19.81
CA ALA A 129 16.86 -20.14 -20.54
C ALA A 129 17.33 -21.19 -19.53
N ALA A 130 16.83 -22.42 -19.66
CA ALA A 130 17.31 -23.55 -18.87
C ALA A 130 18.85 -23.59 -18.92
N PRO A 131 19.54 -23.85 -17.78
CA PRO A 131 20.99 -23.91 -17.79
C PRO A 131 21.42 -24.92 -18.85
N ALA A 132 22.25 -24.47 -19.79
CA ALA A 132 22.83 -25.34 -20.81
C ALA A 132 23.45 -26.56 -20.10
N PRO A 133 23.25 -27.79 -20.61
CA PRO A 133 23.91 -28.95 -20.05
C PRO A 133 25.41 -28.66 -19.99
N ALA A 134 25.99 -28.78 -18.80
CA ALA A 134 27.39 -28.48 -18.55
C ALA A 134 28.25 -29.12 -19.65
N GLU A 135 28.86 -28.28 -20.48
CA GLU A 135 29.93 -28.73 -21.34
C GLU A 135 31.03 -29.25 -20.41
N ASN A 136 31.30 -30.55 -20.48
CA ASN A 136 32.42 -31.18 -19.81
C ASN A 136 33.72 -30.50 -20.27
N SER A 137 34.14 -29.48 -19.54
CA SER A 137 35.51 -28.99 -19.58
C SER A 137 36.36 -29.96 -18.79
N THR A 138 36.99 -30.90 -19.49
CA THR A 138 38.14 -31.62 -18.96
C THR A 138 39.26 -30.62 -18.70
N SER A 139 39.35 -30.11 -17.48
CA SER A 139 40.55 -29.46 -16.96
C SER A 139 41.52 -30.54 -16.48
N ALA A 140 42.61 -30.69 -17.23
CA ALA A 140 43.78 -31.44 -16.78
C ALA A 140 44.50 -30.62 -15.70
N ASP A 141 44.40 -31.05 -14.44
CA ASP A 141 45.29 -30.59 -13.38
C ASP A 141 46.57 -31.42 -13.39
N ALA A 142 47.68 -30.71 -13.61
CA ALA A 142 49.03 -31.23 -13.47
C ALA A 142 49.41 -31.26 -11.98
N ALA A 143 49.45 -32.45 -11.40
CA ALA A 143 50.12 -32.71 -10.13
C ALA A 143 51.36 -33.58 -10.38
N ALA A 144 52.51 -33.01 -10.06
CA ALA A 144 53.81 -33.65 -10.11
C ALA A 144 53.93 -34.75 -9.03
N ALA A 145 54.28 -35.97 -9.43
CA ALA A 145 54.89 -36.96 -8.55
C ALA A 145 55.69 -38.00 -9.37
N GLU A 146 57.00 -37.96 -9.10
CA GLU A 146 58.08 -38.96 -9.21
C GLU A 146 57.83 -40.33 -9.88
N ALA A 147 58.78 -40.69 -10.76
CA ALA A 147 59.00 -42.02 -11.33
C ALA A 147 59.51 -43.03 -10.27
N PRO A 148 59.39 -44.35 -10.54
CA PRO A 148 60.52 -45.02 -11.19
C PRO A 148 60.15 -46.07 -12.26
N ALA A 149 60.97 -46.03 -13.31
CA ALA A 149 61.66 -47.08 -14.07
C ALA A 149 61.13 -48.54 -14.22
N GLU A 150 61.36 -49.04 -15.46
CA GLU A 150 61.52 -50.45 -15.90
C GLU A 150 60.24 -51.29 -16.06
N SER A 151 60.02 -52.13 -17.08
CA SER A 151 60.80 -52.54 -18.27
C SER A 151 59.89 -53.39 -19.20
N SER A 152 60.31 -53.56 -20.46
CA SER A 152 60.09 -54.74 -21.33
C SER A 152 58.64 -55.02 -21.82
N ALA A 153 58.26 -54.86 -23.09
CA ALA A 153 58.67 -55.52 -24.35
C ALA A 153 57.55 -56.45 -24.88
N ALA A 154 57.41 -56.44 -26.22
CA ALA A 154 56.83 -57.48 -27.07
C ALA A 154 55.28 -57.61 -27.21
N GLN A 155 54.80 -57.09 -28.35
CA GLN A 155 53.85 -57.67 -29.32
C GLN A 155 53.99 -59.21 -29.53
N PRO A 156 53.16 -59.91 -30.35
CA PRO A 156 51.84 -59.58 -30.97
C PRO A 156 50.83 -60.76 -31.01
N GLN A 157 49.66 -60.53 -31.66
CA GLN A 157 48.81 -61.53 -32.37
C GLN A 157 48.08 -62.56 -31.49
N SER A 158 46.93 -63.14 -31.82
CA SER A 158 46.02 -63.18 -32.97
C SER A 158 44.75 -63.88 -32.45
N GLY A 159 43.60 -63.71 -33.11
CA GLY A 159 42.44 -64.54 -32.76
C GLY A 159 41.14 -64.00 -33.29
N ASP A 160 40.89 -64.25 -34.57
CA ASP A 160 39.56 -64.25 -35.17
C ASP A 160 38.56 -64.98 -34.28
N ASN A 161 37.38 -64.39 -34.09
CA ASN A 161 36.11 -65.11 -34.11
C ASN A 161 34.95 -64.12 -34.18
N GLN A 162 34.44 -63.95 -35.40
CA GLN A 162 33.04 -63.66 -35.63
C GLN A 162 32.24 -64.92 -35.27
N PRO A 163 31.01 -64.79 -34.74
CA PRO A 163 29.92 -65.02 -35.69
C PRO A 163 28.65 -64.16 -35.45
N THR A 164 28.00 -63.91 -36.58
CA THR A 164 26.55 -63.89 -36.82
C THR A 164 25.66 -62.97 -35.99
N THR A 165 25.27 -61.92 -36.70
CA THR A 165 23.99 -61.20 -36.67
C THR A 165 22.77 -62.04 -36.30
N ASP A 166 22.01 -61.58 -35.32
CA ASP A 166 20.56 -61.71 -35.32
C ASP A 166 19.94 -60.34 -35.03
N ALA A 167 19.11 -59.90 -35.97
CA ALA A 167 18.40 -58.64 -35.97
C ALA A 167 17.13 -58.78 -35.14
N VAL A 168 16.97 -57.95 -34.11
CA VAL A 168 15.65 -57.65 -33.53
C VAL A 168 15.57 -56.14 -33.32
N ALA A 169 14.67 -55.52 -34.08
CA ALA A 169 14.34 -54.11 -34.01
C ALA A 169 13.76 -53.76 -32.65
N ALA A 170 14.41 -52.83 -31.94
CA ALA A 170 13.83 -52.10 -30.82
C ALA A 170 13.64 -50.64 -31.29
N VAL A 171 12.37 -50.25 -31.40
CA VAL A 171 11.93 -48.89 -31.69
C VAL A 171 12.11 -48.07 -30.41
N GLU A 172 12.99 -47.07 -30.44
CA GLU A 172 13.07 -46.02 -29.43
C GLU A 172 11.87 -45.06 -29.57
N PRO A 173 11.21 -44.64 -28.47
CA PRO A 173 10.26 -43.55 -28.53
C PRO A 173 11.03 -42.22 -28.42
N ALA A 174 11.03 -41.45 -29.50
CA ALA A 174 11.45 -40.06 -29.48
C ALA A 174 10.46 -39.23 -28.64
N ALA A 175 10.88 -38.81 -27.45
CA ALA A 175 10.21 -37.79 -26.65
C ALA A 175 11.05 -36.51 -26.65
N THR A 176 10.88 -35.68 -27.68
CA THR A 176 11.30 -34.28 -27.67
C THR A 176 10.20 -33.45 -26.99
N SER A 177 10.34 -33.22 -25.69
CA SER A 177 9.56 -32.21 -24.96
C SER A 177 10.46 -31.01 -24.65
N GLN A 178 10.61 -30.13 -25.64
CA GLN A 178 11.02 -28.74 -25.44
C GLN A 178 9.80 -27.88 -25.82
N SER A 179 9.14 -27.30 -24.82
CA SER A 179 8.15 -26.25 -25.05
C SER A 179 8.87 -25.07 -25.72
N PRO A 180 8.43 -24.60 -26.89
CA PRO A 180 9.09 -23.47 -27.55
C PRO A 180 8.89 -22.22 -26.69
N THR A 181 10.00 -21.53 -26.35
CA THR A 181 9.96 -20.21 -25.74
C THR A 181 9.26 -19.26 -26.71
N TYR A 182 8.11 -18.71 -26.32
CA TYR A 182 7.35 -17.80 -27.15
C TYR A 182 7.93 -16.39 -27.02
N GLU A 183 8.61 -15.90 -28.07
CA GLU A 183 8.98 -14.49 -28.18
C GLU A 183 8.04 -13.78 -29.17
N PRO A 184 7.02 -13.04 -28.68
CA PRO A 184 6.14 -12.25 -29.55
C PRO A 184 6.92 -11.11 -30.20
N ALA A 185 6.54 -10.74 -31.43
CA ALA A 185 7.05 -9.55 -32.09
C ALA A 185 6.74 -8.30 -31.24
N ALA A 186 7.67 -7.32 -31.22
CA ALA A 186 7.55 -6.11 -30.39
C ALA A 186 6.23 -5.35 -30.60
N GLY A 187 5.67 -5.35 -31.82
CA GLY A 187 4.37 -4.74 -32.11
C GLY A 187 3.18 -5.43 -31.41
N VAL A 188 3.17 -6.76 -31.36
CA VAL A 188 2.11 -7.54 -30.68
C VAL A 188 2.13 -7.28 -29.19
N LEU A 189 3.33 -7.18 -28.60
CA LEU A 189 3.50 -6.87 -27.19
C LEU A 189 3.04 -5.46 -26.84
N ALA A 190 3.40 -4.46 -27.65
CA ALA A 190 2.97 -3.08 -27.46
C ALA A 190 1.44 -2.97 -27.55
N ASP A 191 0.82 -3.58 -28.55
CA ASP A 191 -0.64 -3.56 -28.72
C ASP A 191 -1.36 -4.26 -27.55
N ALA A 192 -0.81 -5.36 -27.04
CA ALA A 192 -1.37 -6.09 -25.91
C ALA A 192 -1.30 -5.28 -24.60
N LEU A 193 -0.22 -4.52 -24.36
CA LEU A 193 0.07 -3.90 -23.06
C LEU A 193 -0.20 -2.39 -22.97
N LEU A 194 -0.28 -1.69 -24.12
CA LEU A 194 -0.45 -0.24 -24.18
C LEU A 194 -1.74 0.16 -24.89
N PHE A 195 -2.20 1.39 -24.70
CA PHE A 195 -3.20 1.97 -25.60
C PHE A 195 -2.52 2.53 -26.86
N LYS A 196 -3.29 2.65 -27.94
CA LYS A 196 -2.79 3.15 -29.22
C LYS A 196 -2.24 4.57 -29.06
N GLY A 197 -0.98 4.78 -29.42
CA GLY A 197 -0.30 6.08 -29.36
C GLY A 197 0.38 6.40 -28.03
N GLU A 198 0.39 5.47 -27.07
CA GLU A 198 1.17 5.62 -25.84
C GLU A 198 2.66 5.38 -26.08
N ASP A 199 3.49 6.11 -25.34
CA ASP A 199 4.92 5.90 -25.34
C ASP A 199 5.26 4.63 -24.53
N PRO A 200 5.91 3.61 -25.13
CA PRO A 200 6.32 2.41 -24.41
C PRO A 200 7.36 2.68 -23.31
N THR A 201 8.04 3.83 -23.35
CA THR A 201 9.05 4.23 -22.36
C THR A 201 8.44 4.85 -21.10
N ASP A 202 7.16 5.22 -21.12
CA ASP A 202 6.47 5.75 -19.94
C ASP A 202 6.49 4.71 -18.81
N PRO A 203 7.05 5.02 -17.62
CA PRO A 203 7.15 4.06 -16.53
C PRO A 203 5.77 3.50 -16.15
N LEU A 204 5.68 2.17 -16.05
CA LEU A 204 4.46 1.51 -15.55
C LEU A 204 4.07 2.03 -14.17
N ALA A 205 5.05 2.45 -13.37
CA ALA A 205 4.85 3.10 -12.08
C ALA A 205 3.99 4.36 -12.17
N ILE A 206 4.33 5.27 -13.07
CA ILE A 206 3.58 6.53 -13.25
C ILE A 206 2.18 6.24 -13.76
N ARG A 207 2.04 5.27 -14.67
CA ARG A 207 0.75 4.81 -15.20
C ARG A 207 -0.15 4.21 -14.10
N LEU A 208 0.42 3.38 -13.22
CA LEU A 208 -0.28 2.81 -12.06
C LEU A 208 -0.70 3.91 -11.08
N LEU A 209 0.22 4.81 -10.72
CA LEU A 209 -0.05 5.87 -9.75
C LEU A 209 -1.16 6.79 -10.23
N ASN A 210 -1.10 7.23 -11.49
CA ASN A 210 -2.15 8.03 -12.10
C ASN A 210 -3.50 7.31 -12.12
N ALA A 211 -3.51 6.00 -12.40
CA ALA A 211 -4.73 5.20 -12.38
C ALA A 211 -5.35 5.15 -10.98
N ILE A 212 -4.55 4.89 -9.95
CA ILE A 212 -5.00 4.85 -8.54
C ILE A 212 -5.51 6.22 -8.08
N VAL A 213 -4.77 7.30 -8.36
CA VAL A 213 -5.18 8.67 -8.01
C VAL A 213 -6.49 9.04 -8.67
N ASN A 214 -6.68 8.73 -9.96
CA ASN A 214 -7.94 8.99 -10.65
C ASN A 214 -9.09 8.15 -10.06
N LEU A 215 -8.83 6.88 -9.72
CA LEU A 215 -9.81 6.00 -9.08
C LEU A 215 -10.25 6.49 -7.68
N LEU A 216 -9.44 7.28 -6.95
CA LEU A 216 -9.87 7.87 -5.68
C LEU A 216 -11.06 8.83 -5.82
N PHE A 217 -11.21 9.46 -6.99
CA PHE A 217 -12.26 10.46 -7.23
C PHE A 217 -13.07 10.15 -8.49
N TYR A 218 -13.21 8.86 -8.82
CA TYR A 218 -13.90 8.48 -10.05
C TYR A 218 -15.43 8.40 -9.85
N PRO A 219 -16.23 9.08 -10.69
CA PRO A 219 -17.68 9.08 -10.59
C PRO A 219 -18.31 7.67 -10.65
N ASN A 220 -19.31 7.44 -9.79
CA ASN A 220 -19.99 6.16 -9.55
C ASN A 220 -19.10 5.03 -9.02
N PHE A 221 -17.80 5.28 -8.82
CA PHE A 221 -16.87 4.31 -8.24
C PHE A 221 -16.53 4.68 -6.79
N THR A 222 -15.99 5.88 -6.57
CA THR A 222 -15.66 6.40 -5.22
C THR A 222 -16.34 7.72 -4.92
N VAL A 223 -16.87 8.44 -5.91
CA VAL A 223 -17.62 9.68 -5.69
C VAL A 223 -18.91 9.68 -6.49
N SER A 224 -19.88 10.46 -6.05
CA SER A 224 -21.10 10.70 -6.83
C SER A 224 -20.79 11.58 -8.04
N PRO A 225 -21.45 11.36 -9.19
CA PRO A 225 -21.25 12.19 -10.37
C PRO A 225 -21.74 13.62 -10.13
N LEU A 226 -21.01 14.60 -10.66
CA LEU A 226 -21.46 15.99 -10.66
C LEU A 226 -22.65 16.17 -11.60
N ASN A 227 -23.60 17.00 -11.18
CA ASN A 227 -24.74 17.39 -12.02
C ASN A 227 -24.30 18.21 -13.25
N GLN A 228 -23.17 18.90 -13.16
CA GLN A 228 -22.51 19.60 -14.28
C GLN A 228 -21.06 19.14 -14.34
N VAL A 229 -20.65 18.57 -15.47
CA VAL A 229 -19.24 18.20 -15.68
C VAL A 229 -18.44 19.50 -15.71
N PRO A 230 -17.40 19.65 -14.87
CA PRO A 230 -16.50 20.79 -14.95
C PRO A 230 -15.99 20.92 -16.38
N ALA A 231 -15.88 22.14 -16.90
CA ALA A 231 -15.28 22.35 -18.21
C ALA A 231 -13.91 21.64 -18.26
N GLU A 232 -13.59 20.98 -19.38
CA GLU A 232 -12.31 20.24 -19.56
C GLU A 232 -11.06 21.09 -19.29
N SER A 233 -11.21 22.42 -19.16
CA SER A 233 -10.18 23.40 -18.85
C SER A 233 -10.12 23.82 -17.36
N ALA A 234 -10.76 23.11 -16.43
CA ALA A 234 -10.70 23.49 -15.02
C ALA A 234 -9.25 23.37 -14.49
N GLU A 235 -8.65 24.51 -14.13
CA GLU A 235 -7.28 24.56 -13.58
C GLU A 235 -7.19 23.89 -12.19
N THR A 236 -8.32 23.75 -11.50
CA THR A 236 -8.42 23.22 -10.14
C THR A 236 -9.48 22.13 -10.02
N PHE A 237 -9.26 21.21 -9.08
CA PHE A 237 -10.16 20.09 -8.82
C PHE A 237 -11.45 20.55 -8.09
N PRO A 238 -12.63 20.04 -8.47
CA PRO A 238 -13.91 20.40 -7.83
C PRO A 238 -13.98 19.84 -6.41
N LEU A 239 -13.91 20.72 -5.41
CA LEU A 239 -13.89 20.34 -3.99
C LEU A 239 -15.20 19.69 -3.50
N GLU A 240 -16.30 19.74 -4.26
CA GLU A 240 -17.55 19.00 -4.00
C GLU A 240 -17.35 17.48 -3.97
N HIS A 241 -16.30 16.97 -4.63
CA HIS A 241 -15.91 15.56 -4.62
C HIS A 241 -15.03 15.16 -3.43
N VAL A 242 -14.67 16.09 -2.54
CA VAL A 242 -14.08 15.74 -1.24
C VAL A 242 -15.07 14.86 -0.48
N TRP A 243 -14.56 13.85 0.22
CA TRP A 243 -15.38 12.74 0.69
C TRP A 243 -16.29 13.05 1.87
N GLU A 244 -15.86 13.93 2.77
CA GLU A 244 -16.59 14.33 3.97
C GLU A 244 -16.36 15.84 4.23
N PRO A 245 -17.34 16.56 4.79
CA PRO A 245 -17.19 17.97 5.15
C PRO A 245 -16.23 18.13 6.33
N GLY A 246 -15.66 19.33 6.49
CA GLY A 246 -14.70 19.64 7.53
C GLY A 246 -13.85 20.85 7.19
N VAL A 247 -12.54 20.67 7.24
CA VAL A 247 -11.56 21.72 6.88
C VAL A 247 -11.66 22.00 5.38
N GLY A 248 -11.72 23.28 5.00
CA GLY A 248 -11.77 23.75 3.61
C GLY A 248 -13.04 23.42 2.82
N VAL A 249 -13.92 22.54 3.33
CA VAL A 249 -15.09 22.02 2.61
C VAL A 249 -16.29 21.98 3.55
N GLN A 250 -17.36 22.69 3.19
CA GLN A 250 -18.56 22.79 4.03
C GLN A 250 -19.60 21.71 3.72
N ASP A 251 -19.81 21.42 2.44
CA ASP A 251 -20.81 20.48 1.95
C ASP A 251 -20.17 19.53 0.93
N THR A 252 -20.63 18.28 0.94
CA THR A 252 -20.16 17.23 0.02
C THR A 252 -21.34 16.50 -0.60
N LEU A 253 -21.10 15.85 -1.73
CA LEU A 253 -22.14 15.06 -2.39
C LEU A 253 -22.55 13.84 -1.55
N PRO A 254 -23.80 13.36 -1.67
CA PRO A 254 -24.24 12.12 -1.03
C PRO A 254 -23.33 10.95 -1.43
N THR A 255 -22.97 10.09 -0.48
CA THR A 255 -22.09 8.94 -0.72
C THR A 255 -22.83 7.63 -0.46
N ALA A 256 -22.71 6.68 -1.39
CA ALA A 256 -23.27 5.33 -1.23
C ALA A 256 -22.30 4.42 -0.46
N ALA A 257 -22.82 3.42 0.26
CA ALA A 257 -22.00 2.53 1.12
C ALA A 257 -20.85 1.84 0.37
N HIS A 258 -21.08 1.38 -0.87
CA HIS A 258 -20.03 0.73 -1.68
C HIS A 258 -18.87 1.66 -2.03
N MET A 259 -19.11 2.98 -2.12
CA MET A 259 -18.07 3.96 -2.40
C MET A 259 -17.09 4.07 -1.22
N HIS A 260 -17.57 3.97 0.03
CA HIS A 260 -16.70 3.89 1.20
C HIS A 260 -15.77 2.67 1.12
N SER A 261 -16.33 1.50 0.82
CA SER A 261 -15.54 0.27 0.65
C SER A 261 -14.52 0.40 -0.48
N ASN A 262 -14.90 0.98 -1.62
CA ASN A 262 -13.98 1.19 -2.74
C ASN A 262 -12.84 2.15 -2.37
N ARG A 263 -13.16 3.27 -1.69
CA ARG A 263 -12.14 4.21 -1.18
C ARG A 263 -11.15 3.50 -0.27
N THR A 264 -11.61 2.68 0.67
CA THR A 264 -10.74 1.90 1.57
C THR A 264 -9.79 1.00 0.81
N GLU A 265 -10.26 0.27 -0.21
CA GLU A 265 -9.42 -0.63 -1.01
C GLU A 265 -8.37 0.13 -1.83
N VAL A 266 -8.73 1.28 -2.41
CA VAL A 266 -7.78 2.14 -3.14
C VAL A 266 -6.73 2.74 -2.18
N LEU A 267 -7.12 3.15 -0.98
CA LEU A 267 -6.19 3.64 0.04
C LEU A 267 -5.26 2.55 0.60
N ARG A 268 -5.74 1.31 0.74
CA ARG A 268 -4.88 0.16 1.09
C ARG A 268 -3.82 -0.06 0.02
N CYS A 269 -4.17 0.08 -1.25
CA CYS A 269 -3.21 0.02 -2.35
C CYS A 269 -2.14 1.13 -2.24
N PHE A 270 -2.52 2.35 -1.81
CA PHE A 270 -1.55 3.41 -1.51
C PHE A 270 -0.58 3.01 -0.38
N LEU A 271 -1.10 2.50 0.73
CA LEU A 271 -0.24 2.07 1.84
C LEU A 271 0.76 1.01 1.40
N VAL A 272 0.35 0.06 0.55
CA VAL A 272 1.26 -0.95 0.01
C VAL A 272 2.35 -0.31 -0.86
N LEU A 273 2.02 0.65 -1.75
CA LEU A 273 3.03 1.40 -2.52
C LEU A 273 4.01 2.17 -1.62
N PHE A 274 3.53 2.68 -0.49
CA PHE A 274 4.36 3.43 0.46
C PHE A 274 5.13 2.54 1.44
N SER A 275 4.83 1.24 1.49
CA SER A 275 5.34 0.31 2.49
C SER A 275 6.76 -0.21 2.27
N GLU A 276 7.42 0.15 1.16
CA GLU A 276 8.74 -0.42 0.83
C GLU A 276 9.80 -0.20 1.92
N ALA A 277 9.68 0.86 2.73
CA ALA A 277 10.54 1.10 3.88
C ALA A 277 10.49 -0.01 4.95
N LEU A 278 9.41 -0.80 5.01
CA LEU A 278 9.28 -1.93 5.96
C LEU A 278 10.22 -3.09 5.64
N TYR A 279 10.71 -3.18 4.41
CA TYR A 279 11.62 -4.23 3.96
C TYR A 279 13.09 -3.79 3.95
N ARG A 280 13.37 -2.61 4.52
CA ARG A 280 14.71 -2.00 4.57
C ARG A 280 15.25 -2.05 6.00
N THR A 281 16.57 -2.14 6.13
CA THR A 281 17.20 -2.01 7.46
C THR A 281 17.36 -0.53 7.84
N PRO A 282 17.53 -0.21 9.14
CA PRO A 282 17.80 1.16 9.58
C PRO A 282 19.02 1.80 8.90
N GLU A 283 20.05 1.00 8.56
CA GLU A 283 21.27 1.47 7.90
C GLU A 283 21.03 1.91 6.43
N GLU A 284 19.99 1.37 5.79
CA GLU A 284 19.63 1.65 4.40
C GLU A 284 18.69 2.85 4.26
N THR A 285 18.05 3.27 5.36
CA THR A 285 16.99 4.28 5.36
C THR A 285 17.45 5.61 4.76
N GLY A 286 18.72 6.00 4.97
CA GLY A 286 19.28 7.24 4.41
C GLY A 286 19.76 7.17 2.95
N LYS A 287 19.77 5.97 2.34
CA LYS A 287 20.27 5.73 0.98
C LYS A 287 19.18 5.32 0.00
N TYR A 288 18.01 5.01 0.53
CA TYR A 288 16.87 4.51 -0.22
C TYR A 288 15.82 5.61 -0.40
N VAL A 289 15.10 5.57 -1.51
CA VAL A 289 13.98 6.48 -1.80
C VAL A 289 12.77 5.68 -2.17
N ASN A 290 11.69 5.84 -1.40
CA ASN A 290 10.38 5.42 -1.87
C ASN A 290 9.90 6.40 -2.94
N LYS A 291 10.20 6.07 -4.20
CA LYS A 291 9.85 6.90 -5.37
C LYS A 291 8.34 7.11 -5.47
N TRP A 292 7.51 6.13 -5.12
CA TRP A 292 6.05 6.26 -5.11
C TRP A 292 5.59 7.35 -4.16
N LEU A 293 6.04 7.26 -2.90
CA LEU A 293 5.71 8.20 -1.85
C LEU A 293 6.26 9.59 -2.16
N ASP A 294 7.51 9.67 -2.64
CA ASP A 294 8.18 10.94 -2.93
C ASP A 294 7.55 11.66 -4.14
N ILE A 295 7.00 10.94 -5.12
CA ILE A 295 6.21 11.53 -6.21
C ILE A 295 4.90 12.10 -5.66
N VAL A 296 4.13 11.31 -4.90
CA VAL A 296 2.82 11.76 -4.38
C VAL A 296 2.99 12.95 -3.42
N ALA A 297 3.95 12.87 -2.50
CA ALA A 297 4.14 13.83 -1.42
C ALA A 297 4.81 15.14 -1.86
N CYS A 298 5.48 15.18 -3.02
CA CYS A 298 6.28 16.34 -3.40
C CYS A 298 5.96 16.91 -4.78
N ASN A 299 5.23 16.18 -5.63
CA ASN A 299 4.78 16.71 -6.92
C ASN A 299 3.31 17.12 -6.82
N THR A 300 3.05 18.42 -6.95
CA THR A 300 1.67 18.93 -6.99
C THR A 300 0.95 18.38 -8.21
N SER A 301 -0.19 17.75 -7.98
CA SER A 301 -1.08 17.20 -9.01
C SER A 301 -2.46 17.86 -8.92
N TYR A 302 -3.27 17.67 -9.96
CA TYR A 302 -4.68 18.11 -10.00
C TYR A 302 -5.46 17.66 -8.75
N HIS A 303 -5.17 16.46 -8.23
CA HIS A 303 -5.91 15.85 -7.11
C HIS A 303 -5.30 16.13 -5.72
N SER A 304 -4.09 16.69 -5.63
CA SER A 304 -3.32 16.70 -4.37
C SER A 304 -4.05 17.36 -3.20
N LEU A 305 -4.68 18.51 -3.43
CA LEU A 305 -5.46 19.21 -2.39
C LEU A 305 -6.73 18.44 -1.99
N ALA A 306 -7.40 17.81 -2.97
CA ALA A 306 -8.58 16.99 -2.71
C ALA A 306 -8.24 15.73 -1.91
N ILE A 307 -7.09 15.10 -2.16
CA ILE A 307 -6.56 13.99 -1.36
C ILE A 307 -6.36 14.48 0.08
N PHE A 308 -5.69 15.61 0.29
CA PHE A 308 -5.44 16.15 1.62
C PHE A 308 -6.74 16.35 2.43
N TYR A 309 -7.71 17.09 1.89
CA TYR A 309 -8.97 17.33 2.58
C TYR A 309 -9.79 16.06 2.77
N SER A 310 -9.81 15.17 1.78
CA SER A 310 -10.55 13.91 1.87
C SER A 310 -10.01 13.01 2.98
N LEU A 311 -8.69 12.89 3.10
CA LEU A 311 -8.08 12.09 4.16
C LEU A 311 -8.30 12.71 5.54
N LEU A 312 -8.03 14.01 5.70
CA LEU A 312 -8.16 14.73 6.97
C LEU A 312 -9.61 14.74 7.47
N ASN A 313 -10.54 15.14 6.61
CA ASN A 313 -11.94 15.27 6.98
C ASN A 313 -12.57 13.90 7.27
N THR A 314 -12.24 12.87 6.48
CA THR A 314 -12.80 11.53 6.71
C THR A 314 -12.27 10.92 8.00
N ALA A 315 -10.99 11.10 8.32
CA ALA A 315 -10.41 10.61 9.57
C ALA A 315 -11.01 11.30 10.80
N LEU A 316 -11.13 12.63 10.76
CA LEU A 316 -11.56 13.43 11.92
C LEU A 316 -13.09 13.53 12.07
N SER A 317 -13.87 13.29 11.01
CA SER A 317 -15.34 13.27 11.09
C SER A 317 -15.90 11.94 11.62
N TYR A 318 -15.06 10.94 11.85
CA TYR A 318 -15.51 9.65 12.33
C TYR A 318 -15.99 9.74 13.79
N ASP A 319 -17.25 9.38 14.01
CA ASP A 319 -17.86 9.33 15.34
C ASP A 319 -18.01 7.87 15.82
N PRO A 320 -17.13 7.38 16.70
CA PRO A 320 -17.23 6.03 17.24
C PRO A 320 -18.36 5.85 18.25
N VAL A 321 -18.98 6.92 18.74
CA VAL A 321 -20.06 6.86 19.74
C VAL A 321 -21.42 6.66 19.05
N GLY A 322 -21.61 7.31 17.90
CA GLY A 322 -22.85 7.29 17.15
C GLY A 322 -24.02 7.77 18.00
N TRP A 323 -25.03 6.92 18.20
CA TRP A 323 -26.25 7.28 18.93
C TRP A 323 -26.08 7.30 20.45
N GLY A 324 -24.88 6.95 20.97
CA GLY A 324 -24.60 6.91 22.40
C GLY A 324 -25.29 5.76 23.15
N MET A 325 -25.88 4.80 22.43
CA MET A 325 -26.49 3.60 23.02
C MET A 325 -25.45 2.50 23.27
N PRO A 326 -25.52 1.79 24.41
CA PRO A 326 -24.74 0.57 24.64
C PRO A 326 -24.89 -0.44 23.51
N TYR A 327 -23.78 -1.06 23.09
CA TYR A 327 -23.70 -2.11 22.07
C TYR A 327 -24.14 -1.70 20.66
N ASN A 328 -24.30 -0.40 20.37
CA ASN A 328 -24.67 0.11 19.04
C ASN A 328 -23.81 -0.51 17.91
N HIS A 329 -22.50 -0.59 18.14
CA HIS A 329 -21.53 -1.12 17.18
C HIS A 329 -21.60 -2.63 16.94
N VAL A 330 -22.31 -3.39 17.79
CA VAL A 330 -22.54 -4.83 17.60
C VAL A 330 -23.76 -5.04 16.70
N ILE A 331 -24.73 -4.12 16.77
CA ILE A 331 -26.02 -4.24 16.08
C ILE A 331 -25.92 -3.70 14.65
N PHE A 332 -25.12 -2.67 14.41
CA PHE A 332 -25.01 -2.01 13.12
C PHE A 332 -23.62 -2.20 12.50
N THR A 333 -23.59 -2.56 11.21
CA THR A 333 -22.35 -2.66 10.44
C THR A 333 -21.79 -1.26 10.14
N ASP A 334 -20.57 -1.00 10.60
CA ASP A 334 -19.88 0.26 10.36
C ASP A 334 -18.90 0.14 9.18
N SER A 335 -19.29 0.69 8.02
CA SER A 335 -18.42 0.77 6.84
C SER A 335 -17.50 2.00 6.83
N ARG A 336 -17.69 2.94 7.76
CA ARG A 336 -16.96 4.21 7.82
C ARG A 336 -15.69 4.10 8.65
N GLU A 337 -15.69 3.29 9.70
CA GLU A 337 -14.51 3.06 10.55
C GLU A 337 -13.27 2.66 9.74
N GLY A 338 -13.38 1.60 8.93
CA GLY A 338 -12.25 1.11 8.12
C GLY A 338 -11.74 2.16 7.12
N LEU A 339 -12.61 3.04 6.63
CA LEU A 339 -12.21 4.15 5.78
C LEU A 339 -11.50 5.26 6.58
N ALA A 340 -12.00 5.61 7.76
CA ALA A 340 -11.40 6.62 8.63
C ALA A 340 -9.99 6.20 9.09
N ASP A 341 -9.84 4.95 9.54
CA ASP A 341 -8.54 4.38 9.96
C ASP A 341 -7.55 4.39 8.79
N THR A 342 -7.93 3.88 7.62
CA THR A 342 -7.03 3.85 6.46
C THR A 342 -6.70 5.26 5.96
N SER A 343 -7.66 6.20 6.03
CA SER A 343 -7.43 7.61 5.67
C SER A 343 -6.40 8.25 6.58
N LEU A 344 -6.50 8.00 7.89
CA LEU A 344 -5.58 8.52 8.88
C LEU A 344 -4.17 7.92 8.73
N GLN A 345 -4.06 6.63 8.43
CA GLN A 345 -2.79 5.96 8.14
C GLN A 345 -2.10 6.55 6.90
N VAL A 346 -2.83 6.71 5.79
CA VAL A 346 -2.29 7.32 4.57
C VAL A 346 -1.87 8.78 4.82
N LEU A 347 -2.70 9.55 5.53
CA LEU A 347 -2.37 10.92 5.90
C LEU A 347 -1.11 10.99 6.77
N ALA A 348 -0.97 10.10 7.76
CA ALA A 348 0.20 10.03 8.62
C ALA A 348 1.47 9.73 7.80
N VAL A 349 1.42 8.77 6.88
CA VAL A 349 2.56 8.46 6.00
C VAL A 349 2.91 9.67 5.11
N LEU A 350 1.91 10.31 4.50
CA LEU A 350 2.14 11.47 3.63
C LEU A 350 2.71 12.66 4.38
N LEU A 351 2.21 12.98 5.58
CA LEU A 351 2.68 14.12 6.37
C LEU A 351 4.08 13.89 6.95
N ASN A 352 4.44 12.65 7.28
CA ASN A 352 5.74 12.31 7.87
C ASN A 352 6.82 12.00 6.84
N HIS A 353 6.49 12.00 5.54
CA HIS A 353 7.50 11.84 4.48
C HIS A 353 8.44 13.05 4.44
N GLU A 354 9.73 12.78 4.63
CA GLU A 354 10.78 13.76 4.37
C GLU A 354 11.22 13.65 2.90
N PRO A 355 11.09 14.72 2.10
CA PRO A 355 11.48 14.70 0.70
C PRO A 355 12.93 14.23 0.53
N SER A 356 13.15 13.28 -0.38
CA SER A 356 14.48 12.70 -0.54
C SER A 356 15.49 13.73 -1.04
N THR A 357 16.67 13.76 -0.40
CA THR A 357 17.81 14.58 -0.84
C THR A 357 18.51 14.00 -2.07
N LEU A 358 18.22 12.74 -2.42
CA LEU A 358 18.79 12.06 -3.59
C LEU A 358 18.11 12.48 -4.91
N ILE A 359 16.91 13.06 -4.84
CA ILE A 359 16.18 13.57 -6.01
C ILE A 359 16.35 15.09 -6.07
N MET A 360 17.12 15.57 -7.05
CA MET A 360 17.34 17.00 -7.23
C MET A 360 16.08 17.69 -7.77
N ARG A 361 15.56 18.65 -7.02
CA ARG A 361 14.38 19.44 -7.40
C ARG A 361 14.72 20.94 -7.48
N PRO A 362 14.41 21.62 -8.59
CA PRO A 362 14.53 23.08 -8.67
C PRO A 362 13.67 23.76 -7.59
N GLY A 363 14.26 24.62 -6.76
CA GLY A 363 13.55 25.31 -5.68
C GLY A 363 13.55 24.60 -4.31
N GLY A 364 14.22 23.45 -4.22
CA GLY A 364 14.33 22.66 -3.00
C GLY A 364 13.15 21.70 -2.82
N ALA A 365 13.41 20.56 -2.19
CA ALA A 365 12.40 19.54 -1.97
C ALA A 365 11.48 19.94 -0.82
N ARG A 366 10.17 19.93 -1.04
CA ARG A 366 9.14 20.25 -0.04
C ARG A 366 8.03 19.20 -0.09
N ASN A 367 7.43 18.94 1.05
CA ASN A 367 6.26 18.07 1.16
C ASN A 367 4.98 18.92 1.02
N ILE A 368 4.22 18.69 -0.06
CA ILE A 368 3.04 19.50 -0.39
C ILE A 368 1.91 19.33 0.64
N PHE A 369 1.79 18.15 1.26
CA PHE A 369 0.77 17.88 2.27
C PHE A 369 1.08 18.61 3.58
N VAL A 370 2.37 18.73 3.93
CA VAL A 370 2.81 19.57 5.05
C VAL A 370 2.54 21.05 4.75
N GLU A 371 2.76 21.51 3.52
CA GLU A 371 2.42 22.88 3.14
C GLU A 371 0.90 23.13 3.22
N TYR A 372 0.05 22.19 2.77
CA TYR A 372 -1.40 22.30 2.96
C TYR A 372 -1.80 22.34 4.44
N LEU A 373 -1.19 21.51 5.28
CA LEU A 373 -1.42 21.52 6.73
C LEU A 373 -1.09 22.88 7.36
N LYS A 374 -0.04 23.55 6.88
CA LYS A 374 0.35 24.91 7.33
C LYS A 374 -0.62 25.99 6.88
N THR A 375 -1.32 25.80 5.77
CA THR A 375 -2.27 26.79 5.23
C THR A 375 -3.61 26.81 5.95
N VAL A 376 -3.93 25.80 6.76
CA VAL A 376 -5.12 25.83 7.64
C VAL A 376 -4.95 26.95 8.65
N ASP A 377 -5.73 28.02 8.54
CA ASP A 377 -5.53 29.25 9.32
C ASP A 377 -6.78 29.74 10.07
N GLN A 378 -7.95 29.13 9.84
CA GLN A 378 -9.20 29.57 10.44
C GLN A 378 -9.39 29.00 11.86
N VAL A 379 -9.79 29.86 12.79
CA VAL A 379 -10.05 29.47 14.19
C VAL A 379 -11.13 28.40 14.30
N ARG A 380 -12.19 28.50 13.48
CA ARG A 380 -13.26 27.49 13.43
C ARG A 380 -12.72 26.11 13.05
N GLU A 381 -11.79 26.05 12.12
CA GLU A 381 -11.17 24.79 11.68
C GLU A 381 -10.25 24.24 12.77
N TYR A 382 -9.50 25.09 13.47
CA TYR A 382 -8.71 24.68 14.64
C TYR A 382 -9.57 24.05 15.74
N GLU A 383 -10.69 24.70 16.09
CA GLU A 383 -11.64 24.19 17.09
C GLU A 383 -12.20 22.82 16.68
N TRP A 384 -12.59 22.68 15.41
CA TRP A 384 -13.13 21.45 14.88
C TRP A 384 -12.10 20.30 14.88
N ILE A 385 -10.89 20.55 14.35
CA ILE A 385 -9.79 19.57 14.35
C ILE A 385 -9.47 19.13 15.78
N TYR A 386 -9.36 20.10 16.69
CA TYR A 386 -9.06 19.84 18.10
C TYR A 386 -10.10 18.98 18.80
N GLU A 387 -11.39 19.28 18.65
CA GLU A 387 -12.45 18.52 19.33
C GLU A 387 -12.56 17.10 18.75
N ALA A 388 -12.41 16.95 17.43
CA ALA A 388 -12.36 15.64 16.77
C ALA A 388 -11.19 14.77 17.29
N MET A 389 -9.97 15.32 17.33
CA MET A 389 -8.82 14.59 17.88
C MET A 389 -8.99 14.26 19.36
N HIS A 390 -9.51 15.19 20.17
CA HIS A 390 -9.79 14.95 21.58
C HIS A 390 -10.82 13.81 21.76
N GLN A 391 -11.87 13.77 20.95
CA GLN A 391 -12.87 12.70 20.98
C GLN A 391 -12.24 11.34 20.65
N LEU A 392 -11.46 11.26 19.58
CA LEU A 392 -10.81 10.02 19.15
C LEU A 392 -9.75 9.55 20.16
N LEU A 393 -8.89 10.45 20.65
CA LEU A 393 -7.88 10.12 21.66
C LEU A 393 -8.49 9.71 23.00
N SER A 394 -9.63 10.28 23.39
CA SER A 394 -10.29 9.94 24.66
C SER A 394 -11.20 8.72 24.56
N ASN A 395 -11.57 8.29 23.33
CA ASN A 395 -12.52 7.19 23.14
C ASN A 395 -12.05 5.88 23.80
N PRO A 396 -10.82 5.37 23.57
CA PRO A 396 -10.38 4.12 24.19
C PRO A 396 -10.41 4.18 25.72
N ILE A 397 -10.00 5.30 26.29
CA ILE A 397 -9.99 5.52 27.74
C ILE A 397 -11.41 5.48 28.30
N ARG A 398 -12.35 6.16 27.63
CA ARG A 398 -13.76 6.17 28.01
C ARG A 398 -14.40 4.80 27.86
N ALA A 399 -14.09 4.08 26.78
CA ALA A 399 -14.65 2.75 26.50
C ALA A 399 -14.29 1.74 27.60
N HIS A 400 -13.04 1.74 28.07
CA HIS A 400 -12.59 0.88 29.18
C HIS A 400 -13.21 1.25 30.54
N ASN A 401 -13.61 2.51 30.73
CA ASN A 401 -14.14 3.01 32.00
C ASN A 401 -15.68 3.09 32.03
N THR A 402 -16.35 2.20 31.29
CA THR A 402 -17.82 2.09 31.26
C THR A 402 -18.34 1.12 32.33
N TYR A 403 -19.57 1.32 32.81
CA TYR A 403 -20.22 0.41 33.77
C TYR A 403 -20.51 -0.98 33.16
N LEU A 404 -20.82 -1.01 31.87
CA LEU A 404 -21.14 -2.21 31.13
C LEU A 404 -19.93 -2.61 30.28
N PRO A 405 -19.36 -3.80 30.46
CA PRO A 405 -18.17 -4.20 29.71
C PRO A 405 -18.48 -4.24 28.20
N ASN A 406 -17.54 -3.73 27.40
CA ASN A 406 -17.62 -3.67 25.94
C ASN A 406 -18.90 -2.98 25.41
N SER A 407 -19.54 -2.12 26.19
CA SER A 407 -20.77 -1.43 25.76
C SER A 407 -20.51 -0.33 24.74
N THR A 408 -19.30 0.22 24.71
CA THR A 408 -18.94 1.33 23.84
C THR A 408 -17.88 0.86 22.85
N LYS A 409 -17.97 1.33 21.60
CA LYS A 409 -16.96 1.05 20.60
C LYS A 409 -15.63 1.65 21.04
N GLN A 410 -14.57 0.85 20.89
CA GLN A 410 -13.20 1.28 21.09
C GLN A 410 -12.52 1.40 19.72
N VAL A 411 -11.98 2.58 19.43
CA VAL A 411 -11.19 2.81 18.21
C VAL A 411 -9.77 2.27 18.34
N SER A 412 -9.20 1.80 17.24
CA SER A 412 -7.81 1.33 17.14
C SER A 412 -6.81 2.44 16.78
N CYS A 413 -7.27 3.56 16.23
CA CYS A 413 -6.42 4.55 15.57
C CYS A 413 -5.79 5.64 16.47
N HIS A 414 -5.74 5.41 17.79
CA HIS A 414 -5.24 6.41 18.75
C HIS A 414 -3.76 6.77 18.52
N GLN A 415 -2.95 5.85 18.02
CA GLN A 415 -1.54 6.11 17.69
C GLN A 415 -1.44 7.09 16.52
N GLU A 416 -2.20 6.86 15.45
CA GLU A 416 -2.20 7.71 14.27
C GLU A 416 -2.82 9.09 14.54
N VAL A 417 -3.84 9.18 15.41
CA VAL A 417 -4.39 10.48 15.85
C VAL A 417 -3.33 11.26 16.63
N LEU A 418 -2.56 10.59 17.50
CA LEU A 418 -1.47 11.24 18.22
C LEU A 418 -0.35 11.69 17.27
N MET A 419 -0.09 10.94 16.19
CA MET A 419 0.91 11.31 15.17
C MET A 419 0.46 12.57 14.43
N LEU A 420 -0.82 12.64 14.05
CA LEU A 420 -1.41 13.82 13.43
C LEU A 420 -1.35 15.03 14.38
N PHE A 421 -1.72 14.85 15.66
CA PHE A 421 -1.64 15.91 16.67
C PHE A 421 -0.22 16.43 16.82
N TRP A 422 0.77 15.54 16.96
CA TRP A 422 2.17 15.89 17.07
C TRP A 422 2.66 16.67 15.84
N LYS A 423 2.32 16.21 14.64
CA LYS A 423 2.69 16.89 13.40
C LYS A 423 2.03 18.26 13.28
N LEU A 424 0.77 18.39 13.69
CA LEU A 424 0.02 19.65 13.65
C LEU A 424 0.61 20.71 14.57
N ILE A 425 1.00 20.36 15.81
CA ILE A 425 1.64 21.31 16.73
C ILE A 425 3.04 21.73 16.26
N GLN A 426 3.75 20.87 15.52
CA GLN A 426 5.06 21.18 14.96
C GLN A 426 4.98 22.10 13.73
N GLU A 427 4.14 21.75 12.76
CA GLU A 427 4.13 22.40 11.46
C GLU A 427 3.21 23.63 11.44
N ASN A 428 2.03 23.55 12.06
CA ASN A 428 1.06 24.64 12.05
C ASN A 428 1.18 25.53 13.30
N GLN A 429 1.99 26.58 13.17
CA GLN A 429 2.24 27.53 14.26
C GLN A 429 0.99 28.33 14.68
N GLY A 430 0.01 28.49 13.78
CA GLY A 430 -1.27 29.14 14.06
C GLY A 430 -2.12 28.30 15.01
N PHE A 431 -2.31 27.02 14.68
CA PHE A 431 -2.99 26.04 15.54
C PHE A 431 -2.29 25.93 16.90
N PHE A 432 -0.96 25.77 16.91
CA PHE A 432 -0.20 25.61 18.15
C PHE A 432 -0.37 26.80 19.10
N ARG A 433 -0.29 28.04 18.56
CA ARG A 433 -0.51 29.25 19.35
C ARG A 433 -1.95 29.33 19.84
N TRP A 434 -2.93 29.00 18.99
CA TRP A 434 -4.34 28.99 19.38
C TRP A 434 -4.60 27.98 20.52
N LEU A 435 -4.09 26.74 20.40
CA LEU A 435 -4.25 25.69 21.40
C LEU A 435 -3.74 26.12 22.78
N LEU A 436 -2.59 26.80 22.81
CA LEU A 436 -1.95 27.23 24.05
C LEU A 436 -2.54 28.51 24.67
N THR A 437 -3.28 29.33 23.91
CA THR A 437 -3.79 30.62 24.41
C THR A 437 -5.31 30.67 24.54
N LYS A 438 -6.03 29.99 23.64
CA LYS A 438 -7.50 29.99 23.56
C LYS A 438 -8.09 28.60 23.74
N GLY A 439 -7.43 27.58 23.20
CA GLY A 439 -7.79 26.18 23.39
C GLY A 439 -7.53 25.67 24.81
N ASP A 440 -7.94 24.43 25.06
CA ASP A 440 -7.77 23.77 26.35
C ASP A 440 -6.81 22.58 26.26
N VAL A 441 -5.50 22.86 26.28
CA VAL A 441 -4.47 21.82 26.13
C VAL A 441 -4.60 20.68 27.15
N THR A 442 -5.24 20.94 28.29
CA THR A 442 -5.46 19.95 29.36
C THR A 442 -6.33 18.77 28.91
N LYS A 443 -7.25 18.96 27.95
CA LYS A 443 -8.07 17.86 27.44
C LYS A 443 -7.28 16.85 26.60
N VAL A 444 -6.22 17.29 25.93
CA VAL A 444 -5.34 16.42 25.13
C VAL A 444 -4.18 15.90 25.98
N LEU A 445 -3.76 16.65 27.00
CA LEU A 445 -2.78 16.21 27.98
C LEU A 445 -3.21 14.91 28.68
N ASP A 446 -4.46 14.86 29.13
CA ASP A 446 -5.02 13.70 29.86
C ASP A 446 -4.89 12.37 29.09
N PRO A 447 -5.36 12.23 27.85
CA PRO A 447 -5.16 11.01 27.09
C PRO A 447 -3.70 10.72 26.77
N ILE A 448 -2.86 11.74 26.52
CA ILE A 448 -1.42 11.52 26.31
C ILE A 448 -0.79 10.86 27.55
N LEU A 449 -1.03 11.40 28.74
CA LEU A 449 -0.49 10.84 29.98
C LEU A 449 -1.00 9.43 30.26
N HIS A 450 -2.27 9.16 29.96
CA HIS A 450 -2.83 7.82 30.05
C HIS A 450 -2.09 6.84 29.15
N TYR A 451 -1.88 7.18 27.87
CA TYR A 451 -1.14 6.33 26.94
C TYR A 451 0.33 6.14 27.32
N LEU A 452 0.99 7.17 27.86
CA LEU A 452 2.35 7.04 28.40
C LEU A 452 2.39 6.09 29.60
N HIS A 453 1.41 6.19 30.51
CA HIS A 453 1.38 5.37 31.72
C HIS A 453 1.05 3.91 31.43
N GLU A 454 0.07 3.63 30.57
CA GLU A 454 -0.25 2.25 30.19
C GLU A 454 0.82 1.66 29.28
N GLY A 455 1.31 2.43 28.30
CA GLY A 455 2.32 2.00 27.36
C GLY A 455 3.63 1.57 28.03
N ARG A 456 4.04 2.18 29.15
CA ARG A 456 5.29 1.82 29.85
C ARG A 456 5.35 0.37 30.33
N LYS A 457 4.20 -0.31 30.42
CA LYS A 457 4.09 -1.72 30.82
C LYS A 457 4.40 -2.68 29.66
N ASP A 458 4.40 -2.19 28.41
CA ASP A 458 4.50 -3.00 27.19
C ASP A 458 5.54 -2.43 26.23
N ILE A 459 6.58 -3.22 25.92
CA ILE A 459 7.65 -2.82 25.00
C ILE A 459 7.16 -2.60 23.56
N THR A 460 6.06 -3.23 23.17
CA THR A 460 5.46 -3.06 21.84
C THR A 460 4.87 -1.65 21.66
N GLN A 461 4.53 -0.98 22.76
CA GLN A 461 3.99 0.40 22.78
C GLN A 461 5.08 1.47 22.79
N ARG A 462 6.36 1.10 22.62
CA ARG A 462 7.49 2.06 22.64
C ARG A 462 7.30 3.23 21.66
N GLY A 463 6.77 2.98 20.46
CA GLY A 463 6.50 4.03 19.48
C GLY A 463 5.50 5.08 20.00
N LEU A 464 4.40 4.62 20.60
CA LEU A 464 3.38 5.48 21.23
C LEU A 464 3.97 6.30 22.38
N ILE A 465 4.81 5.69 23.22
CA ILE A 465 5.49 6.37 24.34
C ILE A 465 6.39 7.50 23.81
N LEU A 466 7.21 7.22 22.80
CA LEU A 466 8.11 8.20 22.21
C LEU A 466 7.33 9.38 21.62
N LEU A 467 6.25 9.08 20.90
CA LEU A 467 5.40 10.10 20.29
C LEU A 467 4.73 11.00 21.33
N GLY A 468 4.14 10.42 22.38
CA GLY A 468 3.57 11.19 23.48
C GLY A 468 4.62 12.04 24.19
N THR A 469 5.82 11.49 24.41
CA THR A 469 6.95 12.23 25.00
C THR A 469 7.39 13.41 24.13
N PHE A 470 7.50 13.21 22.81
CA PHE A 470 7.85 14.30 21.89
C PHE A 470 6.77 15.37 21.80
N ALA A 471 5.49 14.99 21.86
CA ALA A 471 4.40 15.93 21.94
C ALA A 471 4.49 16.79 23.23
N LEU A 472 4.68 16.16 24.39
CA LEU A 472 4.85 16.87 25.66
C LEU A 472 6.10 17.77 25.66
N LEU A 473 7.21 17.27 25.11
CA LEU A 473 8.44 18.06 24.97
C LEU A 473 8.17 19.32 24.13
N HIS A 474 7.47 19.18 23.01
CA HIS A 474 7.13 20.32 22.16
C HIS A 474 6.17 21.30 22.84
N LEU A 475 5.12 20.82 23.51
CA LEU A 475 4.20 21.65 24.28
C LEU A 475 4.94 22.43 25.39
N SER A 476 5.83 21.75 26.11
CA SER A 476 6.62 22.33 27.23
C SER A 476 7.61 23.41 26.79
N SER A 477 7.92 23.51 25.50
CA SER A 477 8.77 24.57 24.94
C SER A 477 8.16 25.97 25.05
N LYS A 478 6.87 26.08 25.35
CA LYS A 478 6.12 27.34 25.45
C LYS A 478 5.65 27.60 26.88
N ARG A 479 5.80 28.85 27.33
CA ARG A 479 5.39 29.27 28.68
C ARG A 479 3.89 29.12 28.90
N GLU A 480 3.09 29.37 27.86
CA GLU A 480 1.63 29.33 27.88
C GLU A 480 1.11 27.94 28.27
N PHE A 481 1.82 26.87 27.89
CA PHE A 481 1.52 25.51 28.35
C PHE A 481 1.56 25.42 29.88
N GLY A 482 2.67 25.85 30.49
CA GLY A 482 2.81 25.87 31.95
C GLY A 482 1.76 26.74 32.64
N VAL A 483 1.34 27.86 32.02
CA VAL A 483 0.24 28.67 32.54
C VAL A 483 -1.07 27.89 32.57
N GLN A 484 -1.40 27.15 31.50
CA GLN A 484 -2.60 26.32 31.44
C GLN A 484 -2.60 25.19 32.46
N LEU A 485 -1.44 24.64 32.81
CA LEU A 485 -1.35 23.56 33.81
C LEU A 485 -1.79 23.99 35.22
N ASN A 486 -1.86 25.30 35.52
CA ASN A 486 -2.39 25.80 36.78
C ASN A 486 -3.92 25.64 36.92
N LYS A 487 -4.62 25.24 35.85
CA LYS A 487 -6.05 24.91 35.93
C LYS A 487 -6.28 23.81 36.97
N PRO A 488 -7.34 23.91 37.80
CA PRO A 488 -7.64 22.88 38.79
C PRO A 488 -7.91 21.53 38.11
N PHE A 489 -7.36 20.46 38.65
CA PHE A 489 -7.64 19.11 38.18
C PHE A 489 -8.95 18.62 38.80
N VAL A 490 -9.99 18.53 37.98
CA VAL A 490 -11.36 18.18 38.41
C VAL A 490 -11.83 16.83 37.86
N ARG A 491 -11.02 16.16 37.03
CA ARG A 491 -11.39 14.90 36.40
C ARG A 491 -11.13 13.74 37.35
N ARG A 492 -11.85 12.63 37.13
CA ARG A 492 -11.52 11.37 37.78
C ARG A 492 -10.26 10.82 37.12
N VAL A 493 -9.22 10.56 37.90
CA VAL A 493 -8.00 9.92 37.42
C VAL A 493 -8.37 8.54 36.89
N THR A 494 -8.06 8.29 35.62
CA THR A 494 -8.32 7.01 34.92
C THR A 494 -7.11 6.07 34.95
N ILE A 495 -6.03 6.54 35.55
CA ILE A 495 -4.74 5.88 35.70
C ILE A 495 -4.58 5.47 37.18
N ASP A 496 -3.80 4.43 37.46
CA ASP A 496 -3.46 4.06 38.84
C ASP A 496 -2.47 5.07 39.46
N LEU A 497 -3.03 6.16 40.00
CA LEU A 497 -2.31 7.20 40.72
C LEU A 497 -2.88 7.37 42.14
N PRO A 498 -2.04 7.75 43.12
CA PRO A 498 -2.51 8.12 44.45
C PRO A 498 -3.56 9.22 44.37
N THR A 499 -4.54 9.20 45.27
CA THR A 499 -5.51 10.30 45.39
C THR A 499 -4.78 11.60 45.69
N PHE A 500 -4.94 12.60 44.82
CA PHE A 500 -4.37 13.93 45.00
C PHE A 500 -5.45 15.01 44.83
N THR A 501 -5.17 16.20 45.32
CA THR A 501 -5.97 17.41 45.08
C THR A 501 -5.00 18.49 44.65
N GLY A 502 -5.16 19.00 43.43
CA GLY A 502 -4.16 19.87 42.82
C GLY A 502 -4.59 20.37 41.44
N ASN A 503 -3.59 20.73 40.64
CA ASN A 503 -3.75 21.22 39.29
C ASN A 503 -3.22 20.20 38.26
N TYR A 504 -3.27 20.54 36.97
CA TYR A 504 -2.74 19.67 35.91
C TYR A 504 -1.21 19.57 35.89
N ALA A 505 -0.48 20.48 36.56
CA ALA A 505 0.97 20.33 36.74
C ALA A 505 1.27 19.21 37.75
N ASP A 506 0.50 19.13 38.85
CA ASP A 506 0.61 18.03 39.80
C ASP A 506 0.31 16.69 39.11
N TYR A 507 -0.74 16.63 38.28
CA TYR A 507 -1.09 15.44 37.50
C TYR A 507 -0.01 15.01 36.51
N LEU A 508 0.72 15.95 35.91
CA LEU A 508 1.80 15.65 34.97
C LEU A 508 3.05 15.10 35.68
N ILE A 509 3.32 15.54 36.91
CA ILE A 509 4.52 15.17 37.67
C ILE A 509 4.35 13.80 38.33
N LEU A 510 3.14 13.50 38.82
CA LEU A 510 2.76 12.21 39.40
C LEU A 510 2.68 11.11 38.33
#